data_AF-X0LZJ7-F1
#
_entry.id   AF-X0LZJ7-F1
#
_cell.length_a   1.000
_cell.length_b   1.000
_cell.length_c   1.000
_cell.angle_alpha   90.00
_cell.angle_beta   90.00
_cell.angle_gamma   90.00
#
_symmetry.space_group_name_H-M   'P 1'
#
loop_
_entity.id
_entity.type
_entity.pdbx_description
1 polymer ?
#
loop_
_entity_poly.entity_id
_entity_poly.type
_entity_poly.pdbx_seq_one_letter_code
_entity_poly.pdbx_strand_id
1 'polypeptide(L)'
;MSSEVIRPTMIGHFGLRTTPERFEAMIKWHVDFFGGRVVLKNEKAAFIAYDDEHHRLVIVQDPGHAVISNKHSASGIYHIAFTLNSLADLVTSYEQKKAKGIEPHWPVNHGMSTSMYYFDPDGNEFELQVDNFATAEEAHQFMATAEYAQNPIGVDIDIEEFTRRVKSGEDEASIKKRPIIGQRLSRWENSIYFKAPELVEG
;
A
#
# COMPACT_ATOMS: atom_id res chain seq x y z
N MET A 1 19.81 -5.91 -35.02
CA MET A 1 19.51 -6.23 -33.61
C MET A 1 18.11 -5.74 -33.32
N SER A 2 17.30 -6.46 -32.53
CA SER A 2 15.96 -6.00 -32.17
C SER A 2 16.04 -4.63 -31.47
N SER A 3 15.15 -3.71 -31.82
CA SER A 3 15.01 -2.41 -31.17
C SER A 3 14.14 -2.46 -29.91
N GLU A 4 13.59 -3.64 -29.59
CA GLU A 4 12.76 -3.83 -28.42
C GLU A 4 13.61 -3.81 -27.15
N VAL A 5 13.23 -2.95 -26.21
CA VAL A 5 13.87 -2.88 -24.89
C VAL A 5 13.50 -4.14 -24.11
N ILE A 6 14.51 -4.89 -23.67
CA ILE A 6 14.31 -6.07 -22.82
C ILE A 6 13.70 -5.60 -21.49
N ARG A 7 12.56 -6.19 -21.12
CA ARG A 7 11.86 -5.90 -19.85
C ARG A 7 12.25 -6.88 -18.74
N PRO A 8 12.25 -6.44 -17.46
CA PRO A 8 12.35 -7.34 -16.32
C PRO A 8 11.22 -8.38 -16.31
N THR A 9 11.48 -9.55 -15.74
CA THR A 9 10.47 -10.62 -15.58
C THR A 9 9.65 -10.47 -14.31
N MET A 10 10.21 -9.82 -13.28
CA MET A 10 9.55 -9.52 -12.01
C MET A 10 10.28 -8.40 -11.27
N ILE A 11 9.63 -7.83 -10.24
CA ILE A 11 10.34 -7.11 -9.20
C ILE A 11 11.18 -8.13 -8.43
N GLY A 12 12.47 -7.90 -8.20
CA GLY A 12 13.31 -8.79 -7.40
C GLY A 12 13.15 -8.50 -5.91
N HIS A 13 13.71 -7.37 -5.47
CA HIS A 13 13.59 -6.86 -4.10
C HIS A 13 13.62 -5.33 -4.09
N PHE A 14 13.27 -4.74 -2.95
CA PHE A 14 13.49 -3.32 -2.67
C PHE A 14 14.27 -3.17 -1.35
N GLY A 15 14.98 -2.05 -1.21
CA GLY A 15 15.83 -1.77 -0.07
C GLY A 15 15.33 -0.57 0.72
N LEU A 16 15.34 -0.68 2.04
CA LEU A 16 15.07 0.41 2.97
C LEU A 16 16.32 0.69 3.79
N ARG A 17 16.54 1.96 4.09
CA ARG A 17 17.52 2.40 5.08
C ARG A 17 16.81 2.98 6.27
N THR A 18 17.31 2.68 7.45
CA THR A 18 16.77 3.12 8.73
C THR A 18 17.89 3.49 9.69
N THR A 19 17.54 4.15 10.79
CA THR A 19 18.50 4.47 11.84
C THR A 19 18.75 3.23 12.72
N PRO A 20 19.91 3.13 13.40
CA PRO A 20 20.20 2.01 14.30
C PRO A 20 19.12 1.77 15.35
N GLU A 21 18.52 2.83 15.88
CA GLU A 21 17.49 2.78 16.92
C GLU A 21 16.18 2.17 16.42
N ARG A 22 15.88 2.28 15.13
CA ARG A 22 14.64 1.79 14.51
C ARG A 22 14.79 0.44 13.83
N PHE A 23 16.01 -0.07 13.72
CA PHE A 23 16.31 -1.27 12.94
C PHE A 23 15.46 -2.50 13.35
N GLU A 24 15.39 -2.81 14.64
CA GLU A 24 14.60 -3.94 15.13
C GLU A 24 13.09 -3.74 14.92
N ALA A 25 12.60 -2.52 15.13
CA ALA A 25 11.20 -2.19 14.92
C ALA A 25 10.81 -2.32 13.43
N MET A 26 11.69 -1.86 12.53
CA MET A 26 11.53 -2.00 11.09
C MET A 26 11.49 -3.47 10.67
N ILE A 27 12.41 -4.30 11.17
CA ILE A 27 12.40 -5.74 10.88
C ILE A 27 11.09 -6.38 11.34
N LYS A 28 10.71 -6.15 12.60
CA LYS A 28 9.49 -6.75 13.18
C LYS A 28 8.26 -6.33 12.38
N TRP A 29 8.12 -5.03 12.10
CA TRP A 29 6.98 -4.51 11.36
C TRP A 29 6.86 -5.15 9.98
N HIS A 30 7.95 -5.25 9.22
CA HIS A 30 7.91 -5.82 7.86
C HIS A 30 7.68 -7.34 7.86
N VAL A 31 8.21 -8.07 8.84
CA VAL A 31 7.88 -9.49 9.04
C VAL A 31 6.39 -9.67 9.32
N ASP A 32 5.84 -8.86 10.22
CA ASP A 32 4.42 -8.91 10.58
C ASP A 32 3.50 -8.46 9.45
N PHE A 33 3.90 -7.42 8.70
CA PHE A 33 3.13 -6.85 7.60
C PHE A 33 3.05 -7.80 6.41
N PHE A 34 4.18 -8.37 5.99
CA PHE A 34 4.20 -9.28 4.84
C PHE A 34 3.86 -10.73 5.20
N GLY A 35 3.71 -11.07 6.48
CA GLY A 35 3.67 -12.48 6.89
C GLY A 35 4.96 -13.22 6.54
N GLY A 36 6.08 -12.48 6.47
CA GLY A 36 7.35 -12.97 5.99
C GLY A 36 8.21 -13.59 7.08
N ARG A 37 9.48 -13.82 6.74
CA ARG A 37 10.51 -14.34 7.65
C ARG A 37 11.87 -13.76 7.30
N VAL A 38 12.71 -13.59 8.31
CA VAL A 38 14.11 -13.17 8.13
C VAL A 38 14.91 -14.35 7.59
N VAL A 39 15.56 -14.19 6.43
CA VAL A 39 16.48 -15.20 5.85
C VAL A 39 17.92 -15.00 6.31
N LEU A 40 18.32 -13.76 6.53
CA LEU A 40 19.64 -13.38 6.98
C LEU A 40 19.55 -12.11 7.79
N LYS A 41 20.24 -12.06 8.92
CA LYS A 41 20.42 -10.84 9.71
C LYS A 41 21.85 -10.80 10.22
N ASN A 42 22.49 -9.65 10.09
CA ASN A 42 23.75 -9.34 10.72
C ASN A 42 23.68 -7.95 11.38
N GLU A 43 24.81 -7.45 11.87
CA GLU A 43 24.88 -6.16 12.56
C GLU A 43 24.53 -4.95 11.68
N LYS A 44 24.48 -5.08 10.34
CA LYS A 44 24.19 -3.96 9.43
C LYS A 44 22.89 -4.10 8.66
N ALA A 45 22.45 -5.32 8.39
CA ALA A 45 21.34 -5.56 7.49
C ALA A 45 20.51 -6.80 7.85
N ALA A 46 19.24 -6.75 7.49
CA ALA A 46 18.30 -7.86 7.56
C ALA A 46 17.62 -8.06 6.20
N PHE A 47 17.46 -9.31 5.81
CA PHE A 47 16.87 -9.73 4.54
C PHE A 47 15.60 -10.51 4.86
N ILE A 48 14.48 -10.12 4.25
CA ILE A 48 13.15 -10.68 4.52
C ILE A 48 12.60 -11.28 3.22
N ALA A 49 12.10 -12.51 3.33
CA ALA A 49 11.36 -13.21 2.27
C ALA A 49 9.91 -13.43 2.73
N TYR A 50 8.96 -13.34 1.79
CA TYR A 50 7.55 -13.66 2.04
C TYR A 50 6.95 -14.60 0.96
N ASP A 51 7.73 -14.96 -0.06
CA ASP A 51 7.39 -15.90 -1.12
C ASP A 51 8.63 -16.75 -1.49
N ASP A 52 8.64 -17.30 -2.70
CA ASP A 52 9.70 -18.21 -3.19
C ASP A 52 11.01 -17.50 -3.57
N GLU A 53 11.04 -16.16 -3.62
CA GLU A 53 12.27 -15.41 -3.89
C GLU A 53 13.21 -15.43 -2.67
N HIS A 54 14.53 -15.43 -2.91
CA HIS A 54 15.53 -15.52 -1.85
C HIS A 54 15.38 -14.43 -0.78
N HIS A 55 14.89 -13.25 -1.17
CA HIS A 55 14.45 -12.15 -0.32
C HIS A 55 13.73 -11.11 -1.20
N ARG A 56 12.71 -10.47 -0.64
CA ARG A 56 11.93 -9.39 -1.27
C ARG A 56 12.26 -8.02 -0.70
N LEU A 57 12.78 -7.98 0.51
CA LEU A 57 13.12 -6.76 1.21
C LEU A 57 14.49 -6.88 1.87
N VAL A 58 15.28 -5.81 1.76
CA VAL A 58 16.51 -5.62 2.55
C VAL A 58 16.34 -4.36 3.39
N ILE A 59 16.56 -4.48 4.70
CA ILE A 59 16.60 -3.34 5.62
C ILE A 59 18.04 -3.17 6.06
N VAL A 60 18.61 -1.98 5.86
CA VAL A 60 19.97 -1.62 6.26
C VAL A 60 19.89 -0.57 7.35
N GLN A 61 20.55 -0.82 8.49
CA GLN A 61 20.77 0.23 9.48
C GLN A 61 22.02 1.04 9.14
N ASP A 62 21.88 2.37 9.15
CA ASP A 62 22.96 3.29 8.82
C ASP A 62 23.00 4.45 9.85
N PRO A 63 24.05 4.52 10.70
CA PRO A 63 24.21 5.60 11.68
C PRO A 63 24.30 7.01 11.08
N GLY A 64 24.58 7.13 9.78
CA GLY A 64 24.61 8.41 9.06
C GLY A 64 23.27 8.83 8.48
N HIS A 65 22.23 8.00 8.58
CA HIS A 65 20.89 8.34 8.08
C HIS A 65 20.04 8.98 9.18
N ALA A 66 19.10 9.81 8.73
CA ALA A 66 18.12 10.46 9.57
C ALA A 66 16.71 10.18 9.04
N VAL A 67 15.74 10.25 9.94
CA VAL A 67 14.33 10.20 9.59
C VAL A 67 13.98 11.47 8.81
N ILE A 68 13.26 11.31 7.70
CA ILE A 68 12.75 12.45 6.92
C ILE A 68 11.70 13.18 7.76
N SER A 69 11.97 14.45 8.09
CA SER A 69 11.11 15.27 8.97
C SER A 69 9.75 15.59 8.35
N ASN A 70 9.70 15.76 7.02
CA ASN A 70 8.45 15.93 6.28
C ASN A 70 8.49 15.10 4.98
N LYS A 71 7.88 13.91 5.01
CA LYS A 71 7.81 13.04 3.83
C LYS A 71 6.95 13.60 2.71
N HIS A 72 5.93 14.40 3.03
CA HIS A 72 5.04 14.98 2.01
C HIS A 72 5.79 15.94 1.06
N SER A 73 6.84 16.60 1.54
CA SER A 73 7.66 17.51 0.73
C SER A 73 8.98 16.90 0.24
N ALA A 74 9.25 15.63 0.56
CA ALA A 74 10.51 14.99 0.18
C ALA A 74 10.37 14.26 -1.16
N SER A 75 11.35 14.43 -2.04
CA SER A 75 11.46 13.60 -3.25
C SER A 75 11.85 12.17 -2.88
N GLY A 76 11.24 11.17 -3.53
CA GLY A 76 11.53 9.76 -3.29
C GLY A 76 10.48 8.82 -3.88
N ILE A 77 10.52 7.55 -3.48
CA ILE A 77 9.42 6.61 -3.74
C ILE A 77 8.22 7.08 -2.93
N TYR A 78 7.08 7.26 -3.61
CA TYR A 78 5.86 7.74 -2.95
C TYR A 78 5.21 6.65 -2.08
N HIS A 79 4.97 5.47 -2.64
CA HIS A 79 4.54 4.26 -1.94
C HIS A 79 4.89 3.02 -2.77
N ILE A 80 4.73 1.82 -2.19
CA ILE A 80 4.89 0.53 -2.88
C ILE A 80 3.64 -0.31 -2.63
N ALA A 81 3.03 -0.82 -3.71
CA ALA A 81 1.81 -1.63 -3.65
C ALA A 81 2.06 -3.13 -3.85
N PHE A 82 1.31 -3.95 -3.13
CA PHE A 82 1.34 -5.41 -3.18
C PHE A 82 -0.07 -5.95 -3.34
N THR A 83 -0.24 -6.88 -4.26
CA THR A 83 -1.55 -7.45 -4.58
C THR A 83 -1.84 -8.69 -3.74
N LEU A 84 -3.06 -8.77 -3.20
CA LEU A 84 -3.67 -9.96 -2.61
C LEU A 84 -4.70 -10.56 -3.58
N ASN A 85 -5.03 -11.84 -3.40
CA ASN A 85 -5.84 -12.56 -4.40
C ASN A 85 -7.33 -12.23 -4.33
N SER A 86 -7.83 -11.77 -3.19
CA SER A 86 -9.27 -11.61 -2.96
C SER A 86 -9.61 -10.55 -1.91
N LEU A 87 -10.88 -10.10 -1.88
CA LEU A 87 -11.38 -9.25 -0.81
C LEU A 87 -11.34 -9.96 0.55
N ALA A 88 -11.59 -11.27 0.56
CA ALA A 88 -11.49 -12.09 1.76
C ALA A 88 -10.06 -12.11 2.32
N ASP A 89 -9.04 -12.24 1.46
CA ASP A 89 -7.64 -12.14 1.85
C ASP A 89 -7.30 -10.74 2.36
N LEU A 90 -7.81 -9.69 1.71
CA LEU A 90 -7.58 -8.31 2.15
C LEU A 90 -8.16 -8.05 3.55
N VAL A 91 -9.39 -8.49 3.82
CA VAL A 91 -10.02 -8.38 5.14
C VAL A 91 -9.32 -9.24 6.19
N THR A 92 -8.96 -10.48 5.85
CA THR A 92 -8.22 -11.37 6.76
C THR A 92 -6.85 -10.78 7.11
N SER A 93 -6.15 -10.26 6.10
CA SER A 93 -4.87 -9.57 6.24
C SER A 93 -5.00 -8.34 7.15
N TYR A 94 -6.06 -7.54 6.99
CA TYR A 94 -6.37 -6.42 7.88
C TYR A 94 -6.57 -6.88 9.33
N GLU A 95 -7.44 -7.86 9.58
CA GLU A 95 -7.72 -8.32 10.96
C GLU A 95 -6.45 -8.88 11.63
N GLN A 96 -5.63 -9.63 10.90
CA GLN A 96 -4.35 -10.16 11.38
C GLN A 96 -3.34 -9.06 11.73
N LYS A 97 -3.25 -8.01 10.89
CA LYS A 97 -2.36 -6.86 11.12
C LYS A 97 -2.85 -5.99 12.27
N LYS A 98 -4.15 -5.74 12.36
CA LYS A 98 -4.78 -5.03 13.48
C LYS A 98 -4.50 -5.72 14.81
N ALA A 99 -4.58 -7.04 14.86
CA ALA A 99 -4.22 -7.82 16.06
C ALA A 99 -2.74 -7.66 16.50
N LYS A 100 -1.87 -7.16 15.61
CA LYS A 100 -0.47 -6.84 15.87
C LYS A 100 -0.20 -5.34 16.05
N GLY A 101 -1.24 -4.51 16.09
CA GLY A 101 -1.15 -3.06 16.21
C GLY A 101 -0.74 -2.35 14.91
N ILE A 102 -0.91 -3.01 13.76
CA ILE A 102 -0.67 -2.42 12.43
C ILE A 102 -2.04 -2.14 11.81
N GLU A 103 -2.42 -0.86 11.75
CA GLU A 103 -3.69 -0.43 11.19
C GLU A 103 -3.45 0.44 9.95
N PRO A 104 -4.31 0.34 8.92
CA PRO A 104 -4.20 1.20 7.76
C PRO A 104 -4.59 2.63 8.14
N HIS A 105 -3.83 3.59 7.65
CA HIS A 105 -4.19 5.01 7.81
C HIS A 105 -5.16 5.46 6.71
N TRP A 106 -5.25 4.71 5.60
CA TRP A 106 -6.13 5.05 4.48
C TRP A 106 -6.64 3.82 3.73
N PRO A 107 -7.85 3.35 4.06
CA PRO A 107 -8.64 2.44 3.24
C PRO A 107 -9.37 3.20 2.12
N VAL A 108 -9.29 2.73 0.88
CA VAL A 108 -9.82 3.42 -0.30
C VAL A 108 -10.19 2.47 -1.42
N ASN A 109 -11.29 2.75 -2.12
CA ASN A 109 -11.65 2.11 -3.39
C ASN A 109 -11.24 3.05 -4.53
N HIS A 110 -10.15 2.74 -5.22
CA HIS A 110 -9.66 3.48 -6.38
C HIS A 110 -10.48 3.24 -7.65
N GLY A 111 -11.31 2.20 -7.66
CA GLY A 111 -12.21 1.84 -8.76
C GLY A 111 -11.68 0.63 -9.50
N MET A 112 -10.44 0.68 -9.98
CA MET A 112 -9.75 -0.52 -10.47
C MET A 112 -9.21 -1.41 -9.35
N SER A 113 -8.95 -0.84 -8.19
CA SER A 113 -8.48 -1.56 -7.01
C SER A 113 -9.18 -1.14 -5.73
N THR A 114 -9.22 -2.06 -4.79
CA THR A 114 -9.58 -1.78 -3.39
C THR A 114 -8.32 -1.93 -2.54
N SER A 115 -7.95 -0.87 -1.83
CA SER A 115 -6.62 -0.69 -1.25
C SER A 115 -6.66 -0.29 0.22
N MET A 116 -5.62 -0.69 0.94
CA MET A 116 -5.34 -0.29 2.33
C MET A 116 -3.89 0.16 2.43
N TYR A 117 -3.68 1.43 2.83
CA TYR A 117 -2.34 2.02 2.99
C TYR A 117 -1.90 2.03 4.45
N TYR A 118 -0.62 1.73 4.68
CA TYR A 118 0.00 1.57 5.99
C TYR A 118 1.34 2.30 6.03
N PHE A 119 1.70 2.81 7.21
CA PHE A 119 3.03 3.34 7.47
C PHE A 119 3.88 2.33 8.24
N ASP A 120 5.10 2.14 7.77
CA ASP A 120 6.14 1.49 8.58
C ASP A 120 6.65 2.46 9.68
N PRO A 121 7.53 1.99 10.60
CA PRO A 121 8.09 2.84 11.65
C PRO A 121 8.89 4.06 11.16
N ASP A 122 9.35 4.05 9.91
CA ASP A 122 10.01 5.18 9.25
C ASP A 122 9.05 6.06 8.45
N GLY A 123 7.75 5.75 8.46
CA GLY A 123 6.71 6.43 7.70
C GLY A 123 6.78 6.15 6.21
N ASN A 124 7.44 5.06 5.75
CA ASN A 124 7.33 4.63 4.36
C ASN A 124 5.93 4.06 4.15
N GLU A 125 5.32 4.40 3.01
CA GLU A 125 3.93 4.04 2.74
C GLU A 125 3.86 2.75 1.91
N PHE A 126 3.10 1.79 2.43
CA PHE A 126 2.89 0.48 1.83
C PHE A 126 1.41 0.26 1.57
N GLU A 127 1.09 -0.27 0.40
CA GLU A 127 -0.28 -0.56 -0.01
C GLU A 127 -0.49 -2.07 -0.13
N LEU A 128 -1.55 -2.58 0.49
CA LEU A 128 -2.12 -3.87 0.13
C LEU A 128 -3.40 -3.64 -0.66
N GLN A 129 -3.50 -4.27 -1.83
CA GLN A 129 -4.60 -4.04 -2.75
C GLN A 129 -5.14 -5.34 -3.34
N VAL A 130 -6.36 -5.29 -3.86
CA VAL A 130 -6.95 -6.33 -4.70
C VAL A 130 -7.56 -5.68 -5.93
N ASP A 131 -7.42 -6.31 -7.08
CA ASP A 131 -8.04 -5.85 -8.31
C ASP A 131 -9.57 -6.01 -8.24
N ASN A 132 -10.28 -4.95 -8.65
CA ASN A 132 -11.74 -4.93 -8.72
C ASN A 132 -12.28 -5.51 -10.04
N PHE A 133 -11.40 -5.69 -11.04
CA PHE A 133 -11.72 -6.26 -12.34
C PHE A 133 -11.09 -7.65 -12.50
N ALA A 134 -11.64 -8.47 -13.39
CA ALA A 134 -11.11 -9.82 -13.63
C ALA A 134 -9.82 -9.78 -14.45
N THR A 135 -9.61 -8.72 -15.24
CA THR A 135 -8.43 -8.55 -16.09
C THR A 135 -7.85 -7.14 -16.00
N ALA A 136 -6.53 -7.04 -16.23
CA ALA A 136 -5.84 -5.75 -16.33
C ALA A 136 -6.38 -4.88 -17.48
N GLU A 137 -6.86 -5.50 -18.56
CA GLU A 137 -7.43 -4.78 -19.69
C GLU A 137 -8.75 -4.07 -19.31
N GLU A 138 -9.64 -4.73 -18.57
CA GLU A 138 -10.85 -4.10 -18.04
C GLU A 138 -10.52 -2.95 -17.08
N ALA A 139 -9.51 -3.12 -16.23
CA ALA A 139 -9.02 -2.06 -15.36
C ALA A 139 -8.49 -0.86 -16.16
N HIS A 140 -7.71 -1.08 -17.23
CA HIS A 140 -7.25 -0.03 -18.12
C HIS A 140 -8.40 0.69 -18.82
N GLN A 141 -9.43 -0.05 -19.26
CA GLN A 141 -10.63 0.53 -19.87
C GLN A 141 -11.36 1.44 -18.89
N PHE A 142 -11.50 1.01 -17.63
CA PHE A 142 -12.07 1.86 -16.57
C PHE A 142 -11.23 3.12 -16.35
N MET A 143 -9.91 3.00 -16.27
CA MET A 143 -9.00 4.14 -16.11
C MET A 143 -9.06 5.14 -17.28
N ALA A 144 -9.46 4.70 -18.47
CA ALA A 144 -9.64 5.58 -19.63
C ALA A 144 -10.99 6.35 -19.63
N THR A 145 -11.88 6.10 -18.68
CA THR A 145 -13.20 6.74 -18.62
C THR A 145 -13.15 8.17 -18.09
N ALA A 146 -14.17 8.97 -18.44
CA ALA A 146 -14.40 10.29 -17.84
C ALA A 146 -14.70 10.20 -16.33
N GLU A 147 -15.29 9.10 -15.86
CA GLU A 147 -15.54 8.86 -14.44
C GLU A 147 -14.21 8.77 -13.68
N TYR A 148 -13.25 8.00 -14.19
CA TYR A 148 -11.93 7.91 -13.56
C TYR A 148 -11.17 9.24 -13.64
N ALA A 149 -11.23 9.95 -14.77
CA ALA A 149 -10.61 11.28 -14.88
C ALA A 149 -11.16 12.29 -13.87
N GLN A 150 -12.44 12.21 -13.51
CA GLN A 150 -13.06 13.07 -12.50
C GLN A 150 -12.64 12.70 -11.07
N ASN A 151 -12.41 11.42 -10.81
CA ASN A 151 -11.91 10.94 -9.51
C ASN A 151 -10.83 9.85 -9.72
N PRO A 152 -9.55 10.23 -9.90
CA PRO A 152 -8.43 9.29 -9.94
C PRO A 152 -7.96 8.84 -8.56
N ILE A 153 -8.46 9.45 -7.48
CA ILE A 153 -8.00 9.20 -6.09
C ILE A 153 -8.81 8.11 -5.39
N GLY A 154 -10.03 7.84 -5.83
CA GLY A 154 -10.92 6.85 -5.23
C GLY A 154 -11.88 7.41 -4.18
N VAL A 155 -12.59 6.51 -3.53
CA VAL A 155 -13.56 6.80 -2.47
C VAL A 155 -13.10 6.15 -1.19
N ASP A 156 -13.04 6.91 -0.11
CA ASP A 156 -12.63 6.37 1.19
C ASP A 156 -13.57 5.25 1.64
N ILE A 157 -13.00 4.25 2.29
CA ILE A 157 -13.74 3.09 2.78
C ILE A 157 -13.82 3.18 4.30
N ASP A 158 -15.02 3.11 4.87
CA ASP A 158 -15.16 2.71 6.27
C ASP A 158 -14.77 1.24 6.40
N ILE A 159 -13.62 0.99 7.02
CA ILE A 159 -13.02 -0.35 7.05
C ILE A 159 -13.82 -1.37 7.86
N GLU A 160 -14.56 -0.94 8.88
CA GLU A 160 -15.36 -1.83 9.70
C GLU A 160 -16.62 -2.25 8.95
N GLU A 161 -17.28 -1.31 8.27
CA GLU A 161 -18.43 -1.61 7.40
C GLU A 161 -18.02 -2.47 6.20
N PHE A 162 -16.89 -2.16 5.56
CA PHE A 162 -16.34 -2.98 4.49
C PHE A 162 -16.03 -4.41 4.95
N THR A 163 -15.37 -4.55 6.09
CA THR A 163 -15.08 -5.85 6.71
C THR A 163 -16.36 -6.63 6.98
N ARG A 164 -17.40 -5.97 7.50
CA ARG A 164 -18.71 -6.59 7.73
C ARG A 164 -19.35 -7.09 6.43
N ARG A 165 -19.34 -6.28 5.35
CA ARG A 165 -19.92 -6.65 4.05
C ARG A 165 -19.24 -7.87 3.44
N VAL A 166 -17.90 -7.88 3.40
CA VAL A 166 -17.12 -9.03 2.91
C VAL A 166 -17.44 -10.30 3.72
N LYS A 167 -17.45 -10.20 5.05
CA LYS A 167 -17.71 -11.36 5.92
C LYS A 167 -19.16 -11.86 5.87
N SER A 168 -20.12 -11.01 5.48
CA SER A 168 -21.51 -11.45 5.29
C SER A 168 -21.73 -12.28 4.02
N GLY A 169 -20.74 -12.35 3.13
CA GLY A 169 -20.90 -12.99 1.82
C GLY A 169 -21.75 -12.18 0.85
N GLU A 170 -21.79 -10.85 1.02
CA GLU A 170 -22.36 -9.97 0.01
C GLU A 170 -21.61 -10.17 -1.32
N ASP A 171 -22.32 -10.07 -2.44
CA ASP A 171 -21.74 -10.19 -3.77
C ASP A 171 -20.52 -9.27 -3.95
N GLU A 172 -19.38 -9.84 -4.36
CA GLU A 172 -18.13 -9.08 -4.46
C GLU A 172 -18.24 -7.96 -5.50
N ALA A 173 -19.02 -8.13 -6.57
CA ALA A 173 -19.17 -7.07 -7.57
C ALA A 173 -19.87 -5.83 -6.97
N SER A 174 -20.82 -6.02 -6.04
CA SER A 174 -21.43 -4.93 -5.26
C SER A 174 -20.43 -4.24 -4.33
N ILE A 175 -19.53 -5.00 -3.69
CA ILE A 175 -18.51 -4.45 -2.79
C ILE A 175 -17.43 -3.68 -3.57
N LYS A 176 -16.97 -4.24 -4.70
CA LYS A 176 -15.91 -3.69 -5.55
C LYS A 176 -16.35 -2.44 -6.32
N LYS A 177 -17.65 -2.31 -6.60
CA LYS A 177 -18.17 -1.14 -7.32
C LYS A 177 -17.91 0.15 -6.55
N ARG A 178 -17.07 1.02 -7.11
CA ARG A 178 -16.77 2.33 -6.53
C ARG A 178 -17.99 3.24 -6.58
N PRO A 179 -18.38 3.86 -5.45
CA PRO A 179 -19.42 4.89 -5.45
C PRO A 179 -19.02 6.13 -6.28
N ILE A 180 -20.00 6.79 -6.90
CA ILE A 180 -19.77 8.05 -7.62
C ILE A 180 -20.03 9.21 -6.65
N ILE A 181 -18.96 9.92 -6.26
CA ILE A 181 -19.01 11.04 -5.31
C ILE A 181 -18.68 12.41 -5.95
N GLY A 182 -18.58 12.46 -7.28
CA GLY A 182 -18.11 13.63 -8.02
C GLY A 182 -16.58 13.75 -8.03
N GLN A 183 -16.08 14.97 -8.18
CA GLN A 183 -14.65 15.23 -8.37
C GLN A 183 -13.83 14.97 -7.10
N ARG A 184 -12.66 14.35 -7.27
CA ARG A 184 -11.63 14.23 -6.25
C ARG A 184 -10.26 14.04 -6.91
N LEU A 185 -9.40 15.05 -6.81
CA LEU A 185 -8.07 15.12 -7.44
C LEU A 185 -6.93 15.08 -6.41
N SER A 186 -7.27 15.07 -5.12
CA SER A 186 -6.34 14.96 -4.01
C SER A 186 -6.86 14.08 -2.88
N ARG A 187 -5.96 13.60 -1.99
CA ARG A 187 -6.34 12.73 -0.87
C ARG A 187 -7.25 13.41 0.16
N TRP A 188 -7.22 14.74 0.28
CA TRP A 188 -8.02 15.48 1.27
C TRP A 188 -9.42 15.88 0.79
N GLU A 189 -9.65 16.01 -0.51
CA GLU A 189 -10.98 16.31 -1.05
C GLU A 189 -11.95 15.17 -0.73
N ASN A 190 -13.11 15.50 -0.17
CA ASN A 190 -14.17 14.54 0.18
C ASN A 190 -13.68 13.33 1.00
N SER A 191 -12.67 13.53 1.85
CA SER A 191 -12.07 12.47 2.66
C SER A 191 -12.64 12.41 4.07
N ILE A 192 -12.77 11.18 4.59
CA ILE A 192 -13.05 10.92 6.01
C ILE A 192 -11.77 10.72 6.83
N TYR A 193 -10.63 10.48 6.18
CA TYR A 193 -9.33 10.23 6.82
C TYR A 193 -8.40 11.45 6.81
N PHE A 194 -8.52 12.32 5.81
CA PHE A 194 -7.63 13.46 5.63
C PHE A 194 -8.38 14.78 5.70
N LYS A 195 -7.69 15.80 6.19
CA LYS A 195 -8.11 17.20 6.09
C LYS A 195 -7.19 17.94 5.14
N ALA A 196 -7.71 18.98 4.51
CA ALA A 196 -6.87 19.88 3.72
C ALA A 196 -5.77 20.45 4.63
N PRO A 197 -4.51 20.49 4.17
CA PRO A 197 -3.47 21.16 4.92
C PRO A 197 -3.86 22.63 5.10
N GLU A 198 -3.69 23.16 6.31
CA GLU A 198 -3.85 24.59 6.56
C GLU A 198 -2.87 25.33 5.64
N LEU A 199 -3.39 26.21 4.78
CA LEU A 199 -2.55 27.12 4.03
C LEU A 199 -1.86 28.02 5.06
N VAL A 200 -0.59 27.75 5.32
CA VAL A 200 0.23 28.71 6.06
C VAL A 200 0.38 29.91 5.14
N GLU A 201 -0.38 30.97 5.38
CA GLU A 201 -0.10 32.28 4.80
C GLU A 201 1.33 32.64 5.20
N GLY A 202 2.21 32.68 4.19
CA GLY A 202 3.61 33.11 4.34
C GLY A 202 3.73 34.62 4.44
#